data_AF-A0A662R549-F1
#
_entry.id   AF-A0A662R549-F1
#
_cell.length_a   1.000
_cell.length_b   1.000
_cell.length_c   1.000
_cell.angle_alpha   90.00
_cell.angle_beta   90.00
_cell.angle_gamma   90.00
#
_symmetry.space_group_name_H-M   'P 1'
#
loop_
_entity.id
_entity.type
_entity.pdbx_description
1 polymer ?
#
loop_
_entity_poly.entity_id
_entity_poly.type
_entity_poly.pdbx_seq_one_letter_code
_entity_poly.pdbx_strand_id
1 'polypeptide(L)'
;TQDEYFARGDMFYIVDEVRDEDKSFNKDNPVMNTGDMVKVILLTGPSDIVTGSPWLTRSAESTDAELTRNDPLVGEADLNLEPRTSISISIIPEGGAGTTIDFVTPSSFGTNANVNLYP
;
A
#
# COMPACT_ATOMS: atom_id res chain seq x y z
N THR A 1 1.57 19.83 -25.23
CA THR A 1 0.98 19.85 -23.88
C THR A 1 1.36 18.52 -23.27
N GLN A 2 2.25 18.55 -22.26
CA GLN A 2 2.67 17.35 -21.56
C GLN A 2 1.45 16.86 -20.77
N ASP A 3 1.07 15.59 -20.90
CA ASP A 3 -0.03 15.04 -20.12
C ASP A 3 0.31 15.20 -18.64
N GLU A 4 -0.47 16.03 -17.96
CA GLU A 4 -0.36 16.26 -16.53
C GLU A 4 -0.89 15.00 -15.85
N TYR A 5 0.00 14.21 -15.26
CA TYR A 5 -0.38 13.00 -14.55
C TYR A 5 -1.32 13.37 -13.39
N PHE A 6 -2.50 12.76 -13.35
CA PHE A 6 -3.54 13.00 -12.32
C PHE A 6 -3.06 12.70 -10.90
N ALA A 7 -2.11 11.77 -10.76
CA ALA A 7 -1.50 11.36 -9.52
C ALA A 7 -0.11 10.77 -9.80
N ARG A 8 0.86 11.02 -8.92
CA ARG A 8 2.22 10.45 -9.01
C ARG A 8 2.51 9.71 -7.71
N GLY A 9 2.47 8.39 -7.75
CA GLY A 9 2.91 7.53 -6.64
C GLY A 9 4.45 7.44 -6.63
N ASP A 10 5.11 8.45 -6.09
CA ASP A 10 6.57 8.55 -6.05
C ASP A 10 7.21 7.68 -4.98
N MET A 11 7.22 6.37 -5.21
CA MET A 11 8.28 5.48 -4.67
C MET A 11 8.08 4.89 -3.26
N PHE A 12 6.87 4.64 -2.78
CA PHE A 12 6.70 3.83 -1.57
C PHE A 12 5.73 2.66 -1.79
N TYR A 13 6.25 1.61 -2.44
CA TYR A 13 5.75 0.28 -2.18
C TYR A 13 6.59 -0.33 -1.08
N ILE A 14 5.94 -0.97 -0.11
CA ILE A 14 6.63 -1.73 0.93
C ILE A 14 6.65 -3.17 0.47
N VAL A 15 7.82 -3.81 0.54
CA VAL A 15 7.90 -5.26 0.36
C VAL A 15 8.29 -5.90 1.67
N ASP A 16 7.53 -6.91 2.05
CA ASP A 16 7.79 -7.75 3.21
C ASP A 16 7.99 -9.20 2.75
N GLU A 17 8.97 -9.86 3.34
CA GLU A 17 9.28 -11.26 3.09
C GLU A 17 8.30 -12.12 3.89
N VAL A 18 7.49 -12.94 3.22
CA VAL A 18 6.54 -13.83 3.92
C VAL A 18 7.06 -15.26 3.97
N ARG A 19 7.76 -15.69 2.92
CA ARG A 19 8.39 -17.01 2.83
C ARG A 19 9.59 -16.94 1.89
N ASP A 20 10.76 -17.24 2.42
CA ASP A 20 12.00 -17.43 1.66
C ASP A 20 12.83 -18.51 2.38
N GLU A 21 13.21 -19.57 1.66
CA GLU A 21 13.95 -20.70 2.23
C GLU A 21 15.48 -20.49 2.17
N ASP A 22 15.98 -19.74 1.19
CA ASP A 22 17.41 -19.53 0.95
C ASP A 22 17.91 -18.12 1.32
N LYS A 23 17.00 -17.25 1.78
CA LYS A 23 17.25 -15.85 2.18
C LYS A 23 17.77 -15.01 1.01
N SER A 24 17.41 -15.39 -0.21
CA SER A 24 17.79 -14.69 -1.42
C SER A 24 17.05 -13.36 -1.62
N PHE A 25 15.94 -13.11 -0.91
CA PHE A 25 15.15 -11.89 -0.96
C PHE A 25 15.45 -10.96 0.23
N ASN A 26 16.50 -10.15 0.11
CA ASN A 26 16.92 -9.20 1.15
C ASN A 26 17.22 -7.79 0.59
N LYS A 27 17.50 -6.83 1.47
CA LYS A 27 17.72 -5.42 1.08
C LYS A 27 18.89 -5.24 0.10
N ASP A 28 19.93 -6.04 0.23
CA ASP A 28 21.15 -5.92 -0.59
C ASP A 28 21.05 -6.75 -1.88
N ASN A 29 20.20 -7.78 -1.88
CA ASN A 29 19.93 -8.65 -3.01
C ASN A 29 18.44 -9.03 -3.00
N PRO A 30 17.55 -8.29 -3.68
CA PRO A 30 16.12 -8.59 -3.70
C PRO A 30 15.79 -9.59 -4.81
N VAL A 31 16.36 -10.80 -4.75
CA VAL A 31 16.14 -11.83 -5.77
C VAL A 31 15.05 -12.78 -5.26
N MET A 32 14.03 -13.00 -6.08
CA MET A 32 13.01 -14.04 -5.83
C MET A 32 13.33 -15.29 -6.64
N ASN A 33 13.33 -16.44 -5.98
CA ASN A 33 13.53 -17.73 -6.61
C ASN A 33 12.23 -18.56 -6.66
N THR A 34 12.36 -19.84 -7.01
CA THR A 34 11.21 -20.76 -7.02
C THR A 34 10.84 -21.20 -5.61
N GLY A 35 9.65 -20.78 -5.16
CA GLY A 35 9.09 -21.19 -3.86
C GLY A 35 8.92 -20.03 -2.89
N ASP A 36 9.46 -18.86 -3.24
CA ASP A 36 9.38 -17.65 -2.43
C ASP A 36 8.02 -16.96 -2.54
N MET A 37 7.67 -16.26 -1.47
CA MET A 37 6.47 -15.44 -1.40
C MET A 37 6.80 -14.12 -0.73
N VAL A 38 6.55 -13.04 -1.46
CA VAL A 38 6.70 -11.67 -0.99
C VAL A 38 5.35 -10.99 -0.93
N LYS A 39 5.20 -10.08 0.02
CA LYS A 39 4.03 -9.22 0.18
C LYS A 39 4.39 -7.82 -0.27
N VAL A 40 3.79 -7.38 -1.36
CA VAL A 40 3.90 -6.00 -1.84
C VAL A 40 2.70 -5.21 -1.33
N ILE A 41 2.95 -4.12 -0.63
CA ILE A 41 1.95 -3.19 -0.12
C ILE A 41 2.07 -1.91 -0.92
N LEU A 42 1.00 -1.58 -1.64
CA LEU A 42 0.86 -0.31 -2.37
C LEU A 42 0.07 0.66 -1.50
N LEU A 43 0.61 1.86 -1.33
CA LEU A 43 0.04 2.91 -0.50
C LEU A 43 -0.56 3.98 -1.41
N THR A 44 -1.87 4.17 -1.34
CA THR A 44 -2.63 5.09 -2.21
C THR A 44 -3.16 6.30 -1.45
N GLY A 45 -2.81 6.46 -0.18
CA GLY A 45 -3.35 7.52 0.66
C GLY A 45 -2.94 8.93 0.18
N PRO A 46 -3.74 9.96 0.50
CA PRO A 46 -3.37 11.37 0.32
C PRO A 46 -2.26 11.82 1.28
N SER A 47 -1.62 12.94 0.93
CA SER A 47 -0.36 13.42 1.52
C SER A 47 -0.51 13.97 2.94
N ASP A 48 -1.75 14.02 3.40
CA ASP A 48 -2.19 14.41 4.73
C ASP A 48 -2.50 13.20 5.64
N ILE A 49 -2.17 11.97 5.24
CA ILE A 49 -2.30 10.78 6.09
C ILE A 49 -0.97 10.41 6.73
N VAL A 50 -1.00 10.14 8.04
CA VAL A 50 0.17 9.67 8.81
C VAL A 50 0.08 8.25 9.33
N THR A 51 1.24 7.62 9.39
CA THR A 51 1.43 6.24 9.84
C THR A 51 1.54 6.13 11.35
N GLY A 52 0.42 6.38 12.04
CA GLY A 52 0.23 6.02 13.46
C GLY A 52 -0.51 4.69 13.68
N SER A 53 -0.81 3.94 12.60
CA SER A 53 -1.70 2.78 12.67
C SER A 53 -0.96 1.50 13.13
N PRO A 54 -1.51 0.74 14.11
CA PRO A 54 -0.95 -0.53 14.59
C PRO A 54 -0.77 -1.61 13.51
N TRP A 55 -1.40 -1.43 12.33
CA TRP A 55 -1.30 -2.37 11.22
C TRP A 55 0.03 -2.27 10.45
N LEU A 56 0.72 -1.14 10.55
CA LEU A 56 1.98 -0.90 9.83
C LEU A 56 3.19 -0.85 10.78
N THR A 57 3.03 -0.21 11.94
CA THR A 57 4.02 -0.22 13.01
C THR A 57 3.59 -1.21 14.07
N ARG A 58 4.41 -2.22 14.38
CA ARG A 58 4.21 -3.19 15.50
C ARG A 58 4.16 -2.55 16.90
N SER A 59 3.90 -1.26 17.00
CA SER A 59 3.75 -0.46 18.20
C SER A 59 2.38 0.23 18.16
N ALA A 60 1.46 -0.26 18.98
CA ALA A 60 0.19 0.38 19.24
C ALA A 60 0.44 1.57 20.19
N GLU A 61 0.75 2.75 19.65
CA GLU A 61 0.51 4.06 20.30
C GLU A 61 1.07 5.19 19.43
N SER A 62 0.18 5.96 18.80
CA SER A 62 0.58 7.17 18.07
C SER A 62 -0.61 8.04 17.67
N THR A 63 -1.13 8.85 18.59
CA THR A 63 -1.88 10.09 18.29
C THR A 63 -0.89 11.12 17.72
N ASP A 64 -0.81 11.26 16.41
CA ASP A 64 0.02 12.26 15.72
C ASP A 64 -0.88 13.21 14.92
N ALA A 65 -1.43 14.22 15.62
CA ALA A 65 -2.37 15.18 15.04
C ALA A 65 -1.72 16.21 14.11
N GLU A 66 -0.40 16.37 14.19
CA GLU A 66 0.38 17.32 13.38
C GLU A 66 0.94 16.69 12.10
N LEU A 67 0.66 15.41 11.88
CA LEU A 67 1.08 14.64 10.72
C LEU A 67 2.61 14.58 10.53
N THR A 68 3.35 14.47 11.62
CA THR A 68 4.82 14.62 11.63
C THR A 68 5.60 13.31 11.55
N ARG A 69 4.97 12.17 11.90
CA ARG A 69 5.55 10.82 11.86
C ARG A 69 5.04 10.09 10.63
N ASN A 70 5.77 10.27 9.53
CA ASN A 70 5.51 9.63 8.24
C ASN A 70 6.59 8.62 7.88
N ASP A 71 6.82 7.62 8.73
CA ASP A 71 7.77 6.56 8.43
C ASP A 71 7.07 5.19 8.31
N PRO A 72 6.78 4.70 7.09
CA PRO A 72 6.97 5.32 5.78
C PRO A 72 5.90 6.38 5.43
N LEU A 73 6.21 7.28 4.49
CA LEU A 73 5.30 8.29 3.93
C LEU A 73 4.19 7.59 3.14
N VAL A 74 3.01 7.41 3.73
CA VAL A 74 1.87 6.70 3.11
C VAL A 74 1.07 7.55 2.12
N GLY A 75 1.48 8.80 1.92
CA GLY A 75 0.58 9.84 1.44
C GLY A 75 0.84 10.43 0.05
N GLU A 76 1.88 10.09 -0.69
CA GLU A 76 2.20 10.91 -1.88
C GLU A 76 1.34 10.60 -3.12
N ALA A 77 0.61 9.49 -3.12
CA ALA A 77 -0.13 9.05 -4.30
C ALA A 77 -1.44 9.80 -4.53
N ASP A 78 -2.09 10.32 -3.47
CA ASP A 78 -3.41 11.01 -3.54
C ASP A 78 -4.45 10.29 -4.41
N LEU A 79 -4.41 8.95 -4.38
CA LEU A 79 -5.27 8.10 -5.19
C LEU A 79 -6.45 7.62 -4.35
N ASN A 80 -7.50 8.44 -4.34
CA ASN A 80 -8.75 8.09 -3.68
C ASN A 80 -9.51 7.01 -4.48
N LEU A 81 -9.84 5.90 -3.81
CA LEU A 81 -10.55 4.77 -4.42
C LEU A 81 -12.03 4.85 -4.03
N GLU A 82 -12.89 5.25 -4.96
CA GLU A 82 -14.33 5.29 -4.74
C GLU A 82 -14.95 3.88 -4.87
N PRO A 83 -16.15 3.64 -4.29
CA PRO A 83 -16.88 2.40 -4.51
C PRO A 83 -17.16 2.13 -5.99
N ARG A 84 -17.11 0.86 -6.41
CA ARG A 84 -17.30 0.40 -7.81
C ARG A 84 -16.26 0.91 -8.81
N THR A 85 -15.08 1.27 -8.33
CA THR A 85 -13.93 1.65 -9.16
C THR A 85 -13.21 0.39 -9.64
N SER A 86 -12.94 0.31 -10.94
CA SER A 86 -12.07 -0.73 -11.51
C SER A 86 -10.61 -0.35 -11.33
N ILE A 87 -9.83 -1.24 -10.73
CA ILE A 87 -8.40 -1.08 -10.48
C ILE A 87 -7.66 -2.14 -11.25
N SER A 88 -6.63 -1.73 -11.99
CA SER A 88 -5.72 -2.60 -12.72
C SER A 88 -4.30 -2.32 -12.26
N ILE A 89 -3.60 -3.36 -11.83
CA ILE A 89 -2.20 -3.31 -11.42
C ILE A 89 -1.40 -4.16 -12.40
N SER A 90 -0.46 -3.54 -13.11
CA SER A 90 0.47 -4.25 -13.99
C SER A 90 1.84 -4.33 -13.34
N ILE A 91 2.30 -5.56 -13.08
CA ILE A 91 3.62 -5.85 -12.52
C ILE A 91 4.48 -6.40 -13.65
N ILE A 92 5.51 -5.64 -14.02
CA ILE A 92 6.41 -5.99 -15.11
C ILE A 92 7.79 -6.31 -14.49
N PRO A 93 8.21 -7.58 -14.48
CA PRO A 93 9.56 -7.93 -14.05
C PRO A 93 10.58 -7.50 -15.11
N GLU A 94 11.84 -7.34 -14.69
CA GLU A 94 12.96 -7.04 -15.61
C GLU A 94 13.14 -8.13 -16.68
N GLY A 95 12.86 -9.38 -16.32
CA GLY A 95 12.85 -10.51 -17.24
C GLY A 95 11.66 -11.43 -16.99
N GLY A 96 11.03 -11.90 -18.06
CA GLY A 96 9.90 -12.83 -18.00
C GLY A 96 8.57 -12.20 -18.42
N ALA A 97 7.47 -12.83 -18.00
CA ALA A 97 6.13 -12.38 -18.31
C ALA A 97 5.61 -11.41 -17.23
N GLY A 98 4.94 -10.35 -17.66
CA GLY A 98 4.22 -9.45 -16.74
C GLY A 98 2.98 -10.12 -16.14
N THR A 99 2.64 -9.72 -14.92
CA THR A 99 1.40 -10.13 -14.24
C THR A 99 0.46 -8.94 -14.16
N THR A 100 -0.81 -9.16 -14.50
CA THR A 100 -1.86 -8.14 -14.32
C THR A 100 -2.84 -8.61 -13.25
N ILE A 101 -3.21 -7.71 -12.35
CA ILE A 101 -4.18 -7.93 -11.29
C ILE A 101 -5.31 -6.94 -11.49
N ASP A 102 -6.51 -7.45 -11.75
CA ASP A 102 -7.70 -6.65 -11.95
C ASP A 102 -8.73 -6.95 -10.86
N PHE A 103 -9.24 -5.90 -10.24
CA PHE A 103 -10.34 -6.02 -9.28
C PHE A 103 -11.22 -4.77 -9.29
N VAL A 104 -12.42 -4.90 -8.75
CA VAL A 104 -13.38 -3.79 -8.63
C VAL A 104 -13.65 -3.56 -7.14
N THR A 105 -13.56 -2.32 -6.70
CA THR A 105 -13.89 -1.97 -5.31
C THR A 105 -15.36 -2.26 -5.02
N PRO A 106 -15.70 -2.66 -3.78
CA PRO A 106 -17.08 -3.00 -3.43
C PRO A 106 -18.02 -1.81 -3.59
N SER A 107 -19.34 -2.07 -3.54
CA SER A 107 -20.37 -1.03 -3.63
C SER A 107 -20.42 -0.09 -2.43
N SER A 108 -19.77 -0.45 -1.32
CA SER A 108 -19.57 0.39 -0.14
C SER A 108 -18.35 -0.12 0.63
N PHE A 109 -17.53 0.80 1.13
CA PHE A 109 -16.59 0.48 2.20
C PHE A 109 -17.37 0.54 3.51
N GLY A 110 -17.29 -0.49 4.36
CA GLY A 110 -17.95 -0.45 5.65
C GLY A 110 -17.34 0.67 6.52
N THR A 111 -18.16 1.54 7.11
CA THR A 111 -17.69 2.48 8.12
C THR A 111 -17.52 1.73 9.43
N ASN A 112 -16.31 1.73 10.02
CA ASN A 112 -16.09 1.22 11.38
C ASN A 112 -16.56 2.27 12.42
N ALA A 113 -17.81 2.71 12.31
CA ALA A 113 -18.40 3.70 13.21
C ALA A 113 -19.50 3.02 14.03
N ASN A 114 -19.12 2.41 15.15
CA ASN A 114 -20.09 2.02 16.18
C ASN A 114 -20.56 3.28 16.90
N VAL A 115 -21.68 3.86 16.45
CA VAL A 115 -22.38 4.89 17.21
C VAL A 115 -23.22 4.19 18.28
N ASN A 116 -22.69 4.11 19.49
CA ASN A 116 -23.44 3.63 20.65
C ASN A 116 -24.24 4.82 21.23
N LEU A 117 -25.55 4.83 21.04
CA LEU A 117 -26.45 5.79 21.67
C LEU A 117 -26.74 5.29 23.10
N TYR A 118 -26.21 5.98 24.10
CA TYR A 118 -26.63 5.80 25.49
C TYR A 118 -27.78 6.78 25.79
N PRO A 119 -28.85 6.37 26.49
CA PRO A 119 -29.75 7.32 27.14
C PRO A 119 -29.11 7.96 28.37
#